data_AF-A0A6L8LGT8-F1
#
_entry.id   AF-A0A6L8LGT8-F1
#
_cell.length_a   1.000
_cell.length_b   1.000
_cell.length_c   1.000
_cell.angle_alpha   90.00
_cell.angle_beta   90.00
_cell.angle_gamma   90.00
#
_symmetry.space_group_name_H-M   'P 1'
#
loop_
_entity.id
_entity.type
_entity.pdbx_description
1 polymer ?
#
loop_
_entity_poly.entity_id
_entity_poly.type
_entity_poly.pdbx_seq_one_letter_code
_entity_poly.pdbx_strand_id
1 'polypeptide(L)'
;MTTDILALVASYFLCSAAAERQMLSEDQSAQCSAILSELKQSFAELQQDGADRQNHAMIVGQGDDGYHSWLAENPQLAARLRAEARTQLAMFSF
;
A
#
# COMPACT_ATOMS: atom_id res chain seq x y z
N MET A 1 2.53 14.27 3.10
CA MET A 1 2.77 12.80 3.15
C MET A 1 3.92 12.52 4.10
N THR A 2 3.76 11.56 5.01
CA THR A 2 4.77 11.21 6.04
C THR A 2 5.69 10.09 5.55
N THR A 3 6.82 9.89 6.25
CA THR A 3 7.71 8.74 6.05
C THR A 3 7.02 7.40 6.26
N ASP A 4 6.04 7.37 7.18
CA ASP A 4 5.32 6.14 7.54
C ASP A 4 4.40 5.67 6.40
N ILE A 5 3.72 6.62 5.72
CA ILE A 5 2.89 6.30 4.55
C ILE A 5 3.76 5.78 3.40
N LEU A 6 4.95 6.35 3.19
CA LEU A 6 5.89 5.84 2.19
C LEU A 6 6.38 4.42 2.52
N ALA A 7 6.61 4.11 3.80
CA ALA A 7 6.97 2.77 4.23
C ALA A 7 5.83 1.75 4.01
N LEU A 8 4.58 2.16 4.24
CA LEU A 8 3.40 1.35 3.94
C LEU A 8 3.24 1.12 2.42
N VAL A 9 3.45 2.14 1.59
CA VAL A 9 3.45 1.99 0.13
C VAL A 9 4.53 1.00 -0.33
N ALA A 10 5.75 1.13 0.18
CA ALA A 10 6.86 0.24 -0.17
C ALA A 10 6.57 -1.21 0.25
N SER A 11 6.06 -1.40 1.47
CA SER A 11 5.65 -2.71 2.00
C SER A 11 4.52 -3.33 1.17
N TYR A 12 3.53 -2.53 0.75
CA TYR A 12 2.47 -2.98 -0.13
C TYR A 12 3.00 -3.42 -1.50
N PHE A 13 3.95 -2.68 -2.10
CA PHE A 13 4.55 -3.11 -3.37
C PHE A 13 5.37 -4.39 -3.25
N LEU A 14 6.03 -4.62 -2.12
CA LEU A 14 6.69 -5.89 -1.84
C LEU A 14 5.68 -7.05 -1.77
N CYS A 15 4.59 -6.85 -1.02
CA CYS A 15 3.48 -7.80 -0.96
C CYS A 15 2.86 -8.10 -2.33
N SER A 16 2.62 -7.06 -3.13
CA SER A 16 2.08 -7.19 -4.49
C SER A 16 3.03 -7.98 -5.39
N ALA A 17 4.34 -7.70 -5.35
CA ALA A 17 5.32 -8.41 -6.14
C ALA A 17 5.51 -9.89 -5.68
N ALA A 18 5.35 -10.18 -4.39
CA ALA A 18 5.39 -11.54 -3.86
C ALA A 18 4.14 -12.34 -4.27
N ALA A 19 2.97 -11.70 -4.26
CA ALA A 19 1.72 -12.27 -4.75
C ALA A 19 1.80 -12.60 -6.26
N GLU A 20 2.38 -11.72 -7.08
CA GLU A 20 2.62 -11.96 -8.53
C GLU A 20 3.44 -13.25 -8.76
N ARG A 21 4.30 -13.63 -7.82
CA ARG A 21 5.14 -14.83 -7.88
C ARG A 21 4.55 -16.06 -7.17
N GLN A 22 3.34 -15.96 -6.61
CA GLN A 22 2.72 -17.00 -5.78
C GLN A 22 3.60 -17.44 -4.60
N MET A 23 4.39 -16.51 -4.04
CA MET A 23 5.36 -16.78 -2.98
C MET A 23 4.79 -16.60 -1.57
N LEU A 24 3.51 -16.25 -1.44
CA LEU A 24 2.89 -15.95 -0.14
C LEU A 24 2.24 -17.21 0.46
N SER A 25 2.62 -17.54 1.69
CA SER A 25 1.83 -18.43 2.55
C SER A 25 0.52 -17.75 2.96
N GLU A 26 -0.40 -18.52 3.56
CA GLU A 26 -1.65 -17.99 4.10
C GLU A 26 -1.41 -16.87 5.12
N ASP A 27 -0.47 -17.09 6.06
CA ASP A 27 -0.09 -16.10 7.06
C ASP A 27 0.49 -14.82 6.42
N GLN A 28 1.33 -14.98 5.40
CA GLN A 28 1.93 -13.84 4.68
C GLN A 28 0.86 -13.07 3.89
N SER A 29 -0.12 -13.77 3.31
CA SER A 29 -1.26 -13.15 2.62
C SER A 29 -2.13 -12.32 3.57
N ALA A 30 -2.37 -12.82 4.79
CA ALA A 30 -3.08 -12.09 5.83
C ALA A 30 -2.32 -10.82 6.27
N GLN A 31 -1.00 -10.92 6.46
CA GLN A 31 -0.14 -9.76 6.76
C GLN A 31 -0.15 -8.73 5.64
N CYS A 32 -0.08 -9.17 4.37
CA CYS A 32 -0.16 -8.27 3.22
C CYS A 32 -1.51 -7.57 3.11
N SER A 33 -2.59 -8.26 3.49
CA SER A 33 -3.94 -7.67 3.55
C SER A 33 -4.05 -6.62 4.67
N ALA A 34 -3.39 -6.84 5.81
CA ALA A 34 -3.31 -5.85 6.88
C ALA A 34 -2.54 -4.59 6.46
N ILE A 35 -1.40 -4.75 5.78
CA ILE A 35 -0.61 -3.62 5.23
C ILE A 35 -1.45 -2.79 4.25
N LEU A 36 -2.19 -3.44 3.35
CA LEU A 36 -3.09 -2.73 2.43
C LEU A 36 -4.19 -1.97 3.18
N SER A 37 -4.74 -2.56 4.24
CA SER A 37 -5.80 -1.93 5.04
C SER A 37 -5.30 -0.70 5.77
N GLU A 38 -4.11 -0.80 6.39
CA GLU A 38 -3.43 0.31 7.07
C GLU A 38 -3.07 1.42 6.07
N LEU A 39 -2.54 1.08 4.90
CA LEU A 39 -2.23 2.02 3.83
C LEU A 39 -3.46 2.84 3.42
N LYS A 40 -4.59 2.17 3.15
CA LYS A 40 -5.84 2.86 2.79
C LYS A 40 -6.31 3.76 3.92
N GLN A 41 -6.25 3.29 5.16
CA GLN A 41 -6.63 4.11 6.30
C GLN A 41 -5.76 5.37 6.41
N SER A 42 -4.44 5.26 6.25
CA SER A 42 -3.55 6.43 6.30
C SER A 42 -3.85 7.43 5.18
N PHE A 43 -4.19 6.97 3.97
CA PHE A 43 -4.62 7.85 2.89
C PHE A 43 -5.98 8.51 3.16
N ALA A 44 -6.92 7.79 3.76
CA ALA A 44 -8.19 8.35 4.17
C ALA A 44 -8.01 9.44 5.24
N GLU A 45 -7.14 9.19 6.22
CA GLU A 45 -6.80 10.16 7.28
C GLU A 45 -6.17 11.44 6.72
N LEU A 46 -5.35 11.34 5.66
CA LEU A 46 -4.82 12.53 4.97
C LEU A 46 -5.89 13.36 4.26
N GLN A 47 -7.00 12.76 3.85
CA GLN A 47 -8.10 13.45 3.17
C GLN A 47 -9.13 14.03 4.15
N GLN A 48 -9.24 13.45 5.34
CA GLN A 48 -10.23 13.83 6.34
C GLN A 48 -9.69 14.87 7.33
N ASP A 49 -9.35 16.06 6.85
CA ASP A 49 -9.32 17.26 7.72
C ASP A 49 -10.80 17.62 8.06
N GLY A 50 -11.40 16.90 9.02
CA GLY A 50 -12.66 17.28 9.66
C GLY A 50 -13.93 16.48 9.34
N ALA A 51 -13.88 15.32 8.67
CA ALA A 51 -15.06 14.49 8.40
C ALA A 51 -15.24 13.34 9.42
N ASP A 52 -16.51 13.05 9.75
CA ASP A 52 -16.94 12.09 10.77
C ASP A 52 -16.53 10.65 10.40
N ARG A 53 -15.76 9.99 11.27
CA ARG A 53 -15.14 8.66 11.09
C ARG A 53 -16.13 7.48 11.18
N GLN A 54 -17.43 7.72 11.02
CA GLN A 54 -18.46 6.74 11.38
C GLN A 54 -18.77 5.68 10.32
N ASN A 55 -18.20 5.75 9.11
CA ASN A 55 -18.45 4.75 8.07
C ASN A 55 -17.16 4.12 7.52
N HIS A 56 -16.87 2.90 7.96
CA HIS A 56 -15.69 2.13 7.53
C HIS A 56 -15.64 1.93 6.01
N ALA A 57 -16.77 1.70 5.34
CA ALA A 57 -16.80 1.55 3.89
C ALA A 57 -16.43 2.86 3.16
N MET A 58 -16.83 4.01 3.72
CA MET A 58 -16.47 5.32 3.21
C MET A 58 -14.98 5.62 3.42
N ILE A 59 -14.42 5.26 4.57
CA ILE A 59 -12.98 5.40 4.88
C ILE A 59 -12.16 4.55 3.91
N VAL A 60 -12.56 3.30 3.67
CA VAL A 60 -11.86 2.42 2.71
C VAL A 60 -11.91 2.99 1.30
N GLY A 61 -13.06 3.52 0.86
CA GLY A 61 -13.20 4.17 -0.45
C GLY A 61 -12.30 5.40 -0.60
N GLN A 62 -12.34 6.32 0.38
CA GLN A 62 -11.48 7.52 0.38
C GLN A 62 -9.99 7.18 0.43
N GLY A 63 -9.63 6.15 1.18
CA GLY A 63 -8.27 5.62 1.22
C GLY A 63 -7.78 5.10 -0.12
N ASP A 64 -8.65 4.38 -0.84
CA ASP A 64 -8.37 3.87 -2.19
C ASP A 64 -8.20 5.02 -3.18
N ASP A 65 -9.12 5.99 -3.17
CA ASP A 65 -9.06 7.18 -4.03
C ASP A 65 -7.80 8.02 -3.75
N GLY A 66 -7.43 8.16 -2.48
CA GLY A 66 -6.22 8.87 -2.05
C GLY A 66 -4.94 8.18 -2.50
N TYR A 67 -4.88 6.85 -2.34
CA TYR A 67 -3.78 6.05 -2.85
C TYR A 67 -3.66 6.15 -4.38
N HIS A 68 -4.77 6.02 -5.11
CA HIS A 68 -4.78 6.14 -6.57
C HIS A 68 -4.40 7.54 -7.07
N SER A 69 -4.87 8.58 -6.40
CA SER A 69 -4.47 9.97 -6.71
C SER A 69 -2.97 10.16 -6.48
N TRP A 70 -2.44 9.64 -5.37
CA TRP A 70 -1.00 9.67 -5.11
C TRP A 70 -0.20 8.95 -6.20
N LEU A 71 -0.65 7.79 -6.67
CA LEU A 71 -0.01 7.07 -7.77
C LEU A 71 0.00 7.88 -9.07
N ALA A 72 -1.09 8.59 -9.36
CA ALA A 72 -1.22 9.42 -10.56
C ALA A 72 -0.30 10.66 -10.49
N GLU A 73 -0.15 11.25 -9.31
CA GLU A 73 0.72 12.41 -9.07
C GLU A 73 2.21 12.03 -8.98
N ASN A 74 2.53 10.79 -8.58
CA ASN A 74 3.89 10.34 -8.32
C ASN A 74 4.31 9.12 -9.19
N PRO A 75 4.12 9.15 -10.52
CA PRO A 75 4.29 7.97 -11.36
C PRO A 75 5.74 7.46 -11.39
N GLN A 76 6.73 8.35 -11.39
CA GLN A 76 8.15 7.98 -11.40
C GLN A 76 8.58 7.32 -10.09
N LEU A 77 8.14 7.88 -8.95
CA LEU A 77 8.45 7.33 -7.64
C LEU A 77 7.77 5.96 -7.45
N ALA A 78 6.48 5.85 -7.81
CA ALA A 78 5.77 4.58 -7.75
C ALA A 78 6.41 3.52 -8.65
N ALA A 79 6.88 3.89 -9.85
CA ALA A 79 7.59 2.98 -10.74
C ALA A 79 8.92 2.50 -10.13
N ARG A 80 9.70 3.41 -9.53
CA ARG A 80 10.95 3.05 -8.83
C ARG A 80 10.68 2.09 -7.67
N LEU A 81 9.72 2.41 -6.79
CA LEU A 81 9.40 1.56 -5.63
C LEU A 81 8.92 0.16 -6.05
N ARG A 82 8.12 0.05 -7.13
CA ARG A 82 7.73 -1.25 -7.70
C ARG A 82 8.92 -2.03 -8.25
N ALA A 83 9.84 -1.36 -8.95
CA ALA A 83 11.04 -2.00 -9.47
C ALA A 83 11.93 -2.50 -8.32
N GLU A 84 12.16 -1.67 -7.30
CA GLU A 84 12.92 -2.04 -6.11
C GLU A 84 12.30 -3.22 -5.37
N ALA A 85 10.99 -3.25 -5.18
CA ALA A 85 10.27 -4.36 -4.56
C ALA A 85 10.50 -5.70 -5.32
N ARG A 86 10.39 -5.67 -6.65
CA ARG A 86 10.67 -6.84 -7.49
C ARG A 86 12.12 -7.29 -7.40
N THR A 87 13.07 -6.35 -7.37
CA THR A 87 14.50 -6.65 -7.22
C THR A 87 14.80 -7.24 -5.85
N GLN A 88 14.22 -6.72 -4.77
CA GLN A 88 14.38 -7.27 -3.42
C GLN A 88 13.91 -8.74 -3.36
N LEU A 89 12.73 -9.05 -3.89
CA LEU A 89 12.25 -10.44 -3.95
C LEU A 89 13.10 -11.35 -4.82
N ALA A 90 13.75 -10.82 -5.86
CA ALA A 90 14.71 -11.60 -6.65
C ALA A 90 16.00 -11.91 -5.85
N MET A 91 16.45 -10.97 -5.01
CA MET A 91 17.62 -11.16 -4.15
C MET A 91 17.37 -12.13 -2.99
N PHE A 92 16.17 -12.12 -2.40
CA PHE A 92 15.79 -12.99 -1.28
C PHE A 92 15.04 -14.24 -1.73
N SER A 93 15.49 -14.90 -2.80
CA SER A 93 14.91 -16.18 -3.25
C SER A 93 14.87 -17.18 -2.08
N PHE A 94 13.68 -17.43 -1.54
CA PHE A 94 13.40 -18.45 -0.52
C PHE A 94 13.39 -19.85 -1.14
#